data_AF-A0A3D5DBQ2-F1
#
_entry.id   AF-A0A3D5DBQ2-F1
#
_cell.length_a   1.000
_cell.length_b   1.000
_cell.length_c   1.000
_cell.angle_alpha   90.00
_cell.angle_beta   90.00
_cell.angle_gamma   90.00
#
_symmetry.space_group_name_H-M   'P 1'
#
loop_
_entity.id
_entity.type
_entity.pdbx_description
1 polymer ?
#
loop_
_entity_poly.entity_id
_entity_poly.type
_entity_poly.pdbx_seq_one_letter_code
_entity_poly.pdbx_strand_id
1 'polypeptide(L)'
;MKHKNKILYIFSYIPMIVNLALSDSLSYYEHFNIGVQYYKERRYKLAFNCFSNIYLNIRNSEDPAAQLFIAKSLYQLEFIDDAKNICKALLNNFPNSPYDVDIYLLLGDIALEKGKVSVALQNYLYARPLVDDLLYVNDIDNRIYSCIGIGLERDKLEMLLFREKNPFNRSIINLARSYQNWVDGNIYDVEIFIKEINPFFLPGRFANLYGNMKKYSKMGNSNPITIAVLIPLSGINKDKGYSYLLGLSEYLDLDVSTNFIRFIVYDTGGSAIKTLDIMNNLELNKNISAVLGPITTEEIFILAGNNSKLPVLVPMSASPGLSDIAENLFFLSPSYKTIA
;
A
#
# COMPACT_ATOMS: atom_id res chain seq x y z
N MET A 1 -32.22 67.01 -17.67
CA MET A 1 -33.33 66.05 -17.83
C MET A 1 -32.78 64.72 -18.32
N LYS A 2 -32.69 63.73 -17.43
CA LYS A 2 -32.20 62.37 -17.72
C LYS A 2 -33.40 61.50 -18.11
N HIS A 3 -33.53 61.13 -19.39
CA HIS A 3 -34.43 60.05 -19.79
C HIS A 3 -33.72 58.71 -19.58
N LYS A 4 -34.11 58.01 -18.51
CA LYS A 4 -33.74 56.61 -18.26
C LYS A 4 -34.64 55.71 -19.12
N ASN A 5 -34.10 55.15 -20.20
CA ASN A 5 -34.73 54.04 -20.90
C ASN A 5 -34.57 52.77 -20.04
N LYS A 6 -35.68 52.28 -19.48
CA LYS A 6 -35.76 50.98 -18.81
C LYS A 6 -35.82 49.90 -19.89
N ILE A 7 -34.73 49.15 -20.07
CA ILE A 7 -34.73 47.90 -20.83
C ILE A 7 -35.32 46.81 -19.93
N LEU A 8 -36.49 46.31 -20.32
CA LEU A 8 -37.21 45.22 -19.67
C LEU A 8 -36.58 43.90 -20.15
N TYR A 9 -35.79 43.24 -19.31
CA TYR A 9 -35.32 41.88 -19.60
C TYR A 9 -36.44 40.89 -19.30
N ILE A 10 -37.08 40.39 -20.37
CA ILE A 10 -38.00 39.25 -20.29
C ILE A 10 -37.13 38.00 -20.17
N PHE A 11 -36.98 37.47 -18.94
CA PHE A 11 -36.46 36.13 -18.72
C PHE A 11 -37.51 35.13 -19.22
N SER A 12 -37.34 34.62 -20.43
CA SER A 12 -38.08 33.43 -20.87
C SER A 12 -37.54 32.22 -20.09
N TYR A 13 -38.26 31.83 -19.04
CA TYR A 13 -38.14 30.52 -18.43
C TYR A 13 -38.56 29.48 -19.47
N ILE A 14 -37.59 28.93 -20.22
CA ILE A 14 -37.77 27.66 -20.90
C ILE A 14 -37.49 26.60 -19.84
N PRO A 15 -38.49 25.85 -19.36
CA PRO A 15 -38.19 24.70 -18.51
C PRO A 15 -37.49 23.68 -19.40
N MET A 16 -36.21 23.46 -19.12
CA MET A 16 -35.42 22.35 -19.66
C MET A 16 -35.98 21.05 -19.06
N ILE A 17 -37.15 20.63 -19.53
CA ILE A 17 -37.65 19.27 -19.39
C ILE A 17 -37.20 18.53 -20.65
N VAL A 18 -35.91 18.19 -20.68
CA VAL A 18 -35.39 17.15 -21.57
C VAL A 18 -34.42 16.33 -20.74
N ASN A 19 -34.97 15.28 -20.12
CA ASN A 19 -34.34 13.95 -19.98
C ASN A 19 -35.02 13.14 -18.88
N LEU A 20 -36.26 12.71 -19.12
CA LEU A 20 -36.82 11.57 -18.38
C LEU A 20 -37.66 10.62 -19.26
N ALA A 21 -37.57 10.73 -20.60
CA ALA A 21 -38.37 9.93 -21.53
C ALA A 21 -37.61 9.44 -22.77
N LEU A 22 -36.27 9.48 -22.77
CA LEU A 22 -35.43 8.91 -23.84
C LEU A 22 -34.69 7.63 -23.40
N SER A 23 -34.84 7.19 -22.14
CA SER A 23 -34.11 6.01 -21.63
C SER A 23 -34.60 4.67 -22.19
N ASP A 24 -35.76 4.64 -22.87
CA ASP A 24 -36.34 3.38 -23.38
C ASP A 24 -35.90 3.01 -24.80
N SER A 25 -34.92 3.75 -25.39
CA SER A 25 -34.50 3.52 -26.78
C SER A 25 -33.08 2.94 -26.95
N LEU A 26 -32.25 2.95 -25.90
CA LEU A 26 -30.87 2.48 -25.98
C LEU A 26 -30.77 1.01 -25.58
N SER A 27 -29.97 0.25 -26.32
CA SER A 27 -29.63 -1.14 -26.03
C SER A 27 -28.82 -1.31 -24.74
N TYR A 28 -28.71 -2.54 -24.23
CA TYR A 28 -27.84 -2.90 -23.11
C TYR A 28 -26.41 -2.38 -23.30
N TYR A 29 -25.81 -2.65 -24.46
CA TYR A 29 -24.42 -2.30 -24.76
C TYR A 29 -24.19 -0.79 -24.85
N GLU A 30 -25.17 -0.03 -25.35
CA GLU A 30 -25.07 1.43 -25.39
C GLU A 30 -25.10 2.03 -23.97
N HIS A 31 -26.02 1.57 -23.12
CA HIS A 31 -26.04 1.97 -21.71
C HIS A 31 -24.75 1.55 -20.99
N PHE A 32 -24.27 0.34 -21.24
CA PHE A 32 -23.04 -0.16 -20.64
C PHE A 32 -21.83 0.70 -21.04
N ASN A 33 -21.71 1.04 -22.32
CA ASN A 33 -20.63 1.89 -22.82
C ASN A 33 -20.68 3.31 -22.24
N ILE A 34 -21.87 3.88 -22.06
CA ILE A 34 -22.05 5.16 -21.37
C ILE A 34 -21.57 5.05 -19.91
N GLY A 35 -21.94 3.98 -19.21
CA GLY A 35 -21.48 3.71 -17.85
C GLY A 35 -19.96 3.59 -17.76
N VAL A 36 -19.34 2.87 -18.70
CA VAL A 36 -17.88 2.72 -18.81
C VAL A 36 -17.21 4.07 -19.07
N GLN A 37 -17.80 4.91 -19.92
CA GLN A 37 -17.27 6.25 -20.18
C GLN A 37 -17.31 7.12 -18.92
N TYR A 38 -18.43 7.14 -18.19
CA TYR A 38 -18.50 7.84 -16.91
C TYR A 38 -17.46 7.32 -15.91
N TYR A 39 -17.23 6.00 -15.87
CA TYR A 39 -16.22 5.40 -15.01
C TYR A 39 -14.81 5.88 -15.38
N LYS A 40 -14.45 5.86 -16.68
CA LYS A 40 -13.16 6.33 -17.20
C LYS A 40 -12.94 7.82 -16.94
N GLU A 41 -14.00 8.63 -16.99
CA GLU A 41 -13.99 10.06 -16.65
C GLU A 41 -13.96 10.33 -15.14
N ARG A 42 -13.84 9.29 -14.30
CA ARG A 42 -13.90 9.35 -12.83
C ARG A 42 -15.20 9.92 -12.26
N ARG A 43 -16.28 9.89 -13.04
CA ARG A 43 -17.63 10.31 -12.64
C ARG A 43 -18.35 9.13 -11.98
N TYR A 44 -17.76 8.60 -10.91
CA TYR A 44 -18.14 7.31 -10.32
C TYR A 44 -19.60 7.25 -9.85
N LYS A 45 -20.17 8.35 -9.38
CA LYS A 45 -21.60 8.39 -9.00
C LYS A 45 -22.52 8.21 -10.21
N LEU A 46 -22.17 8.80 -11.36
CA LEU A 46 -22.95 8.65 -12.58
C LEU A 46 -22.76 7.26 -13.18
N ALA A 47 -21.53 6.73 -13.14
CA ALA A 47 -21.25 5.34 -13.51
C ALA A 47 -22.09 4.38 -12.66
N PHE A 48 -22.05 4.50 -11.33
CA PHE A 48 -22.86 3.70 -10.41
C PHE A 48 -24.35 3.75 -10.76
N ASN A 49 -24.91 4.95 -10.94
CA ASN A 49 -26.33 5.11 -11.28
C ASN A 49 -26.66 4.44 -12.63
N CYS A 50 -25.79 4.58 -13.63
CA CYS A 50 -25.96 3.97 -14.93
C CYS A 50 -25.96 2.43 -14.86
N PHE A 51 -24.95 1.83 -14.23
CA PHE A 51 -24.88 0.37 -14.07
C PHE A 51 -25.98 -0.19 -13.17
N SER A 52 -26.41 0.56 -12.15
CA SER A 52 -27.55 0.16 -11.30
C SER A 52 -28.86 0.14 -12.08
N ASN A 53 -29.07 1.12 -12.99
CA ASN A 53 -30.23 1.13 -13.87
C ASN A 53 -30.22 -0.06 -14.84
N ILE A 54 -29.06 -0.41 -15.38
CA ILE A 54 -28.90 -1.62 -16.22
C ILE A 54 -29.30 -2.86 -15.40
N TYR A 55 -28.79 -3.00 -14.18
CA TYR A 55 -29.06 -4.14 -13.31
C TYR A 55 -30.56 -4.27 -12.92
N LEU A 56 -31.25 -3.15 -12.69
CA LEU A 56 -32.66 -3.15 -12.29
C LEU A 56 -33.64 -3.34 -13.46
N ASN A 57 -33.40 -2.68 -14.58
CA ASN A 57 -34.37 -2.57 -15.67
C ASN A 57 -34.14 -3.57 -16.80
N ILE A 58 -32.89 -3.93 -17.05
CA ILE A 58 -32.51 -4.86 -18.12
C ILE A 58 -32.21 -6.17 -17.43
N ARG A 59 -33.25 -6.96 -17.14
CA ARG A 59 -33.17 -8.30 -16.53
C ARG A 59 -32.43 -9.29 -17.43
N ASN A 60 -31.12 -9.11 -17.56
CA ASN A 60 -30.18 -10.16 -17.87
C ASN A 60 -29.31 -10.33 -16.63
N SER A 61 -29.85 -11.05 -15.65
CA SER A 61 -29.12 -11.52 -14.46
C SER A 61 -27.95 -12.45 -14.80
N GLU A 62 -27.60 -12.59 -16.08
CA GLU A 62 -26.56 -13.46 -16.61
C GLU A 62 -25.26 -12.72 -16.92
N ASP A 63 -25.26 -11.38 -17.01
CA ASP A 63 -24.02 -10.62 -17.24
C ASP A 63 -23.44 -10.03 -15.94
N PRO A 64 -22.38 -10.65 -15.37
CA PRO A 64 -21.70 -10.12 -14.20
C PRO A 64 -20.97 -8.78 -14.42
N ALA A 65 -20.79 -8.33 -15.67
CA ALA A 65 -20.03 -7.11 -15.98
C ALA A 65 -20.61 -5.85 -15.32
N ALA A 66 -21.93 -5.64 -15.45
CA ALA A 66 -22.57 -4.45 -14.87
C ALA A 66 -22.44 -4.44 -13.35
N GLN A 67 -22.63 -5.60 -12.71
CA GLN A 67 -22.46 -5.78 -11.27
C GLN A 67 -21.02 -5.53 -10.81
N LEU A 68 -20.02 -5.98 -11.58
CA LEU A 68 -18.62 -5.66 -11.30
C LEU A 68 -18.38 -4.16 -11.36
N PHE A 69 -18.91 -3.46 -12.37
CA PHE A 69 -18.77 -2.01 -12.46
C PHE A 69 -19.53 -1.25 -11.37
N ILE A 70 -20.63 -1.79 -10.85
CA ILE A 70 -21.27 -1.27 -9.62
C ILE A 70 -20.28 -1.38 -8.45
N ALA A 71 -19.68 -2.55 -8.23
CA ALA A 71 -18.70 -2.76 -7.15
C ALA A 71 -17.49 -1.84 -7.29
N LYS A 72 -16.92 -1.74 -8.50
CA LYS A 72 -15.80 -0.83 -8.83
C LYS A 72 -16.16 0.63 -8.58
N SER A 73 -17.40 1.04 -8.88
CA SER A 73 -17.86 2.41 -8.65
C SER A 73 -18.09 2.71 -7.16
N LEU A 74 -18.66 1.76 -6.41
CA LEU A 74 -18.85 1.88 -4.96
C LEU A 74 -17.51 1.97 -4.23
N TYR A 75 -16.52 1.18 -4.65
CA TYR A 75 -15.16 1.24 -4.12
C TYR A 75 -14.56 2.65 -4.26
N GLN A 76 -14.67 3.24 -5.46
CA GLN A 76 -14.19 4.61 -5.72
C GLN A 76 -15.00 5.71 -5.02
N LEU A 77 -16.18 5.39 -4.51
CA LEU A 77 -17.04 6.28 -3.73
C LEU A 77 -16.92 6.03 -2.21
N GLU A 78 -15.92 5.25 -1.77
CA GLU A 78 -15.66 4.90 -0.37
C GLU A 78 -16.77 4.07 0.32
N PHE A 79 -17.71 3.51 -0.46
CA PHE A 79 -18.70 2.53 0.03
C PHE A 79 -18.11 1.12 0.04
N ILE A 80 -17.05 0.95 0.84
CA ILE A 80 -16.16 -0.23 0.79
C ILE A 80 -16.87 -1.55 1.14
N ASP A 81 -17.77 -1.54 2.13
CA ASP A 81 -18.48 -2.76 2.51
C ASP A 81 -19.51 -3.20 1.48
N ASP A 82 -20.19 -2.26 0.82
CA ASP A 82 -21.13 -2.57 -0.26
C ASP A 82 -20.40 -3.15 -1.47
N ALA A 83 -19.27 -2.53 -1.87
CA ALA A 83 -18.42 -3.05 -2.94
C ALA A 83 -17.98 -4.50 -2.65
N LYS A 84 -17.53 -4.77 -1.41
CA LYS A 84 -17.12 -6.10 -0.97
C LYS A 84 -18.25 -7.12 -1.03
N ASN A 85 -19.45 -6.73 -0.60
CA ASN A 85 -20.60 -7.63 -0.60
C ASN A 85 -21.01 -8.02 -2.02
N ILE A 86 -20.98 -7.07 -2.96
CA ILE A 86 -21.24 -7.35 -4.38
C ILE A 86 -20.17 -8.28 -4.96
N CYS A 87 -18.88 -8.05 -4.69
CA CYS A 87 -17.81 -8.95 -5.14
C CYS A 87 -18.01 -10.40 -4.65
N LYS A 88 -18.40 -10.57 -3.38
CA LYS A 88 -18.70 -11.90 -2.83
C LYS A 88 -19.92 -12.55 -3.49
N ALA A 89 -20.96 -11.76 -3.75
CA ALA A 89 -22.13 -12.25 -4.46
C ALA A 89 -21.78 -12.67 -5.89
N LEU A 90 -20.92 -11.90 -6.58
CA LEU A 90 -20.43 -12.22 -7.91
C LEU A 90 -19.69 -13.57 -7.94
N LEU A 91 -18.74 -13.81 -7.04
CA LEU A 91 -18.01 -15.09 -6.97
C LEU A 91 -18.93 -16.29 -6.66
N ASN A 92 -19.98 -16.09 -5.86
CA ASN A 92 -20.94 -17.15 -5.53
C ASN A 92 -21.92 -17.44 -6.68
N ASN A 93 -22.40 -16.39 -7.34
CA ASN A 93 -23.46 -16.50 -8.34
C ASN A 93 -22.91 -16.81 -9.74
N PHE A 94 -21.66 -16.45 -10.02
CA PHE A 94 -20.99 -16.63 -11.31
C PHE A 94 -19.61 -17.28 -11.12
N PRO A 95 -19.52 -18.53 -10.64
CA PRO A 95 -18.24 -19.20 -10.46
C PRO A 95 -17.52 -19.41 -11.79
N ASN A 96 -16.20 -19.20 -11.83
CA ASN A 96 -15.37 -19.27 -13.04
C ASN A 96 -15.77 -18.23 -14.11
N SER A 97 -16.24 -17.06 -13.67
CA SER A 97 -16.56 -15.95 -14.55
C SER A 97 -15.29 -15.40 -15.20
N PRO A 98 -15.35 -14.86 -16.44
CA PRO A 98 -14.21 -14.14 -17.04
C PRO A 98 -13.76 -12.93 -16.21
N TYR A 99 -14.57 -12.51 -15.23
CA TYR A 99 -14.27 -11.40 -14.33
C TYR A 99 -13.68 -11.82 -12.97
N ASP A 100 -13.45 -13.11 -12.72
CA ASP A 100 -12.93 -13.59 -11.42
C ASP A 100 -11.61 -12.91 -11.05
N VAL A 101 -10.73 -12.69 -12.04
CA VAL A 101 -9.49 -11.92 -11.87
C VAL A 101 -9.77 -10.52 -11.32
N ASP A 102 -10.63 -9.75 -11.99
CA ASP A 102 -11.00 -8.40 -11.57
C ASP A 102 -11.67 -8.37 -10.18
N ILE A 103 -12.49 -9.38 -9.88
CA ILE A 103 -13.20 -9.48 -8.60
C ILE A 103 -12.21 -9.76 -7.47
N TYR A 104 -11.29 -10.70 -7.65
CA TYR A 104 -10.24 -10.99 -6.67
C TYR A 104 -9.30 -9.79 -6.50
N LEU A 105 -8.91 -9.10 -7.58
CA LEU A 105 -8.09 -7.89 -7.47
C LEU A 105 -8.80 -6.81 -6.64
N LEU A 106 -10.08 -6.55 -6.91
CA LEU A 106 -10.85 -5.57 -6.14
C LEU A 106 -11.03 -5.98 -4.67
N LEU A 107 -11.26 -7.28 -4.38
CA LEU A 107 -11.29 -7.79 -3.02
C LEU A 107 -9.94 -7.63 -2.31
N GLY A 108 -8.84 -7.76 -3.05
CA GLY A 108 -7.49 -7.52 -2.55
C GLY A 108 -7.27 -6.04 -2.20
N ASP A 109 -7.68 -5.12 -3.08
CA ASP A 109 -7.57 -3.67 -2.86
C ASP A 109 -8.40 -3.24 -1.64
N ILE A 110 -9.64 -3.72 -1.56
CA ILE A 110 -10.51 -3.51 -0.39
C ILE A 110 -9.86 -4.05 0.90
N ALA A 111 -9.19 -5.21 0.83
CA ALA A 111 -8.52 -5.77 1.99
C ALA A 111 -7.31 -4.93 2.42
N LEU A 112 -6.50 -4.43 1.47
CA LEU A 112 -5.39 -3.51 1.76
C LEU A 112 -5.87 -2.23 2.42
N GLU A 113 -6.94 -1.62 1.89
CA GLU A 113 -7.50 -0.38 2.43
C GLU A 113 -8.00 -0.55 3.87
N LYS A 114 -8.48 -1.76 4.20
CA LYS A 114 -8.87 -2.14 5.57
C LYS A 114 -7.69 -2.59 6.46
N GLY A 115 -6.45 -2.46 6.00
CA GLY A 115 -5.25 -2.91 6.71
C GLY A 115 -5.09 -4.43 6.82
N LYS A 116 -5.87 -5.21 6.07
CA LYS A 116 -5.87 -6.69 6.10
C LYS A 116 -4.93 -7.26 5.04
N VAL A 117 -3.64 -7.00 5.22
CA VAL A 117 -2.59 -7.25 4.20
C VAL A 117 -2.50 -8.73 3.78
N SER A 118 -2.54 -9.67 4.72
CA SER A 118 -2.51 -11.11 4.38
C SER A 118 -3.74 -11.57 3.61
N VAL A 119 -4.90 -10.95 3.84
CA VAL A 119 -6.12 -11.24 3.07
C VAL A 119 -6.01 -10.65 1.67
N ALA A 120 -5.37 -9.49 1.52
CA ALA A 120 -5.08 -8.94 0.19
C ALA A 120 -4.15 -9.85 -0.61
N LEU A 121 -3.05 -10.28 0.00
CA LEU A 121 -2.11 -11.24 -0.59
C LEU A 121 -2.84 -12.50 -1.08
N GLN A 122 -3.72 -13.07 -0.25
CA GLN A 122 -4.52 -14.24 -0.60
C GLN A 122 -5.35 -14.01 -1.87
N ASN A 123 -6.05 -12.88 -1.97
CA ASN A 123 -6.87 -12.58 -3.16
C ASN A 123 -6.01 -12.39 -4.41
N TYR A 124 -4.87 -11.70 -4.31
CA TYR A 124 -3.96 -11.55 -5.45
C TYR A 124 -3.37 -12.89 -5.90
N LEU A 125 -3.03 -13.77 -4.97
CA LEU A 125 -2.58 -15.13 -5.29
C LEU A 125 -3.68 -15.98 -5.96
N TYR A 126 -4.96 -15.76 -5.63
CA TYR A 126 -6.07 -16.39 -6.34
C TYR A 126 -6.29 -15.84 -7.75
N ALA A 127 -6.12 -14.53 -7.94
CA ALA A 127 -6.22 -13.90 -9.26
C ALA A 127 -5.09 -14.32 -10.21
N ARG A 128 -3.85 -14.39 -9.68
CA ARG A 128 -2.63 -14.59 -10.46
C ARG A 128 -2.65 -15.78 -11.44
N PRO A 129 -3.03 -17.02 -11.05
CA PRO A 129 -3.01 -18.17 -11.95
C PRO A 129 -4.14 -18.17 -13.00
N LEU A 130 -5.09 -17.22 -12.93
CA LEU A 130 -6.21 -17.10 -13.87
C LEU A 130 -5.86 -16.20 -15.07
N VAL A 131 -4.63 -15.68 -15.13
CA VAL A 131 -4.18 -14.72 -16.15
C VAL A 131 -3.02 -15.30 -16.95
N ASP A 132 -3.19 -15.35 -18.27
CA ASP A 132 -2.12 -15.76 -19.20
C ASP A 132 -1.28 -14.57 -19.68
N ASP A 133 -1.86 -13.36 -19.72
CA ASP A 133 -1.17 -12.15 -20.17
C ASP A 133 -0.07 -11.74 -19.18
N LEU A 134 1.18 -11.73 -19.66
CA LEU A 134 2.34 -11.46 -18.83
C LEU A 134 2.35 -10.04 -18.23
N LEU A 135 1.87 -9.04 -18.98
CA LEU A 135 1.81 -7.67 -18.45
C LEU A 135 0.83 -7.58 -17.29
N TYR A 136 -0.31 -8.26 -17.39
CA TYR A 136 -1.30 -8.30 -16.35
C TYR A 136 -0.84 -9.13 -15.14
N VAL A 137 -0.18 -10.27 -15.36
CA VAL A 137 0.48 -11.01 -14.26
C VAL A 137 1.51 -10.14 -13.53
N ASN A 138 2.27 -9.31 -14.24
CA ASN A 138 3.24 -8.41 -13.62
C ASN A 138 2.57 -7.33 -12.75
N ASP A 139 1.37 -6.85 -13.10
CA ASP A 139 0.59 -5.94 -12.23
C ASP A 139 0.21 -6.64 -10.91
N ILE A 140 -0.27 -7.88 -11.00
CA ILE A 140 -0.60 -8.70 -9.83
C ILE A 140 0.65 -8.96 -8.98
N ASP A 141 1.78 -9.28 -9.62
CA ASP A 141 3.05 -9.51 -8.94
C ASP A 141 3.55 -8.24 -8.22
N ASN A 142 3.31 -7.04 -8.76
CA ASN A 142 3.60 -5.78 -8.06
C ASN A 142 2.73 -5.61 -6.80
N ARG A 143 1.44 -5.95 -6.86
CA ARG A 143 0.54 -5.89 -5.70
C ARG A 143 0.95 -6.89 -4.62
N ILE A 144 1.29 -8.11 -5.02
CA ILE A 144 1.84 -9.15 -4.13
C ILE A 144 3.15 -8.68 -3.50
N TYR A 145 4.07 -8.11 -4.27
CA TYR A 145 5.33 -7.58 -3.79
C TYR A 145 5.11 -6.50 -2.72
N SER A 146 4.15 -5.59 -2.95
CA SER A 146 3.76 -4.57 -1.97
C SER A 146 3.20 -5.20 -0.69
N CYS A 147 2.35 -6.23 -0.77
CA CYS A 147 1.88 -6.95 0.41
C CYS A 147 3.02 -7.54 1.24
N ILE A 148 4.01 -8.15 0.58
CA ILE A 148 5.20 -8.70 1.25
C ILE A 148 5.97 -7.59 1.98
N GLY A 149 6.17 -6.45 1.31
CA GLY A 149 6.88 -5.31 1.90
C GLY A 149 6.18 -4.67 3.09
N ILE A 150 4.84 -4.61 3.09
CA ILE A 150 4.05 -4.03 4.19
C ILE A 150 4.10 -4.92 5.45
N GLY A 151 4.13 -6.24 5.28
CA GLY A 151 4.17 -7.21 6.38
C GLY A 151 2.92 -8.08 6.45
N LEU A 152 3.11 -9.33 6.89
CA LEU A 152 2.13 -10.40 6.75
C LEU A 152 1.97 -11.19 8.05
N GLU A 153 0.73 -11.51 8.41
CA GLU A 153 0.41 -12.42 9.51
C GLU A 153 0.94 -13.83 9.23
N ARG A 154 1.81 -14.33 10.12
CA ARG A 154 2.48 -15.65 9.99
C ARG A 154 1.48 -16.81 9.84
N ASP A 155 0.48 -16.88 10.72
CA ASP A 155 -0.50 -17.96 10.71
C ASP A 155 -1.31 -18.02 9.41
N LYS A 156 -1.55 -16.85 8.78
CA LYS A 156 -2.21 -16.77 7.48
C LYS A 156 -1.33 -17.31 6.37
N LEU A 157 -0.03 -17.01 6.38
CA LEU A 157 0.91 -17.54 5.39
C LEU A 157 1.03 -19.05 5.47
N GLU A 158 1.12 -19.61 6.67
CA GLU A 158 1.16 -21.08 6.85
C GLU A 158 -0.12 -21.74 6.33
N MET A 159 -1.28 -21.16 6.65
CA MET A 159 -2.57 -21.68 6.15
C MET A 159 -2.69 -21.59 4.63
N LEU A 160 -2.20 -20.51 4.01
CA LEU A 160 -2.17 -20.34 2.56
C LEU A 160 -1.25 -21.39 1.92
N LEU A 161 -0.03 -21.54 2.43
CA LEU A 161 0.95 -22.49 1.91
C LEU A 161 0.46 -23.94 2.00
N PHE A 162 -0.23 -24.29 3.08
CA PHE A 162 -0.78 -25.63 3.29
C PHE A 162 -1.81 -26.01 2.21
N ARG A 163 -2.58 -25.04 1.71
CA ARG A 163 -3.65 -25.25 0.72
C ARG A 163 -3.18 -25.03 -0.72
N GLU A 164 -2.11 -24.30 -0.92
CA GLU A 164 -1.64 -23.87 -2.23
C GLU A 164 -0.95 -25.01 -3.00
N LYS A 165 -1.40 -25.24 -4.24
CA LYS A 165 -0.88 -26.27 -5.14
C LYS A 165 -0.10 -25.69 -6.31
N ASN A 166 -0.36 -24.44 -6.69
CA ASN A 166 0.33 -23.78 -7.79
C ASN A 166 1.80 -23.52 -7.40
N PRO A 167 2.79 -24.07 -8.15
CA PRO A 167 4.20 -23.99 -7.76
C PRO A 167 4.76 -22.56 -7.76
N PHE A 168 4.21 -21.66 -8.59
CA PHE A 168 4.59 -20.25 -8.57
C PHE A 168 4.12 -19.58 -7.28
N ASN A 169 2.83 -19.74 -6.94
CA ASN A 169 2.28 -19.20 -5.71
C ASN A 169 2.99 -19.77 -4.47
N ARG A 170 3.29 -21.08 -4.43
CA ARG A 170 4.07 -21.68 -3.34
C ARG A 170 5.44 -21.03 -3.18
N SER A 171 6.13 -20.78 -4.29
CA SER A 171 7.46 -20.13 -4.29
C SER A 171 7.38 -18.69 -3.80
N ILE A 172 6.35 -17.94 -4.19
CA ILE A 172 6.06 -16.58 -3.70
C ILE A 172 5.76 -16.60 -2.20
N ILE A 173 4.91 -17.52 -1.73
CA ILE A 173 4.55 -17.62 -0.30
C ILE A 173 5.79 -17.98 0.53
N ASN A 174 6.64 -18.91 0.06
CA ASN A 174 7.89 -19.24 0.75
C ASN A 174 8.87 -18.06 0.76
N LEU A 175 8.92 -17.25 -0.31
CA LEU A 175 9.68 -16.01 -0.30
C LEU A 175 9.13 -15.01 0.73
N ALA A 176 7.81 -14.87 0.81
CA ALA A 176 7.15 -14.02 1.79
C ALA A 176 7.45 -14.47 3.24
N ARG A 177 7.43 -15.78 3.51
CA ARG A 177 7.82 -16.36 4.81
C ARG A 177 9.28 -16.07 5.13
N SER A 178 10.18 -16.28 4.17
CA SER A 178 11.60 -15.95 4.32
C SER A 178 11.80 -14.47 4.64
N TYR A 179 11.12 -13.57 3.92
CA TYR A 179 11.20 -12.14 4.17
C TYR A 179 10.65 -11.75 5.55
N GLN A 180 9.51 -12.30 5.96
CA GLN A 180 8.94 -12.01 7.28
C GLN A 180 9.88 -12.45 8.41
N ASN A 181 10.53 -13.62 8.29
CA ASN A 181 11.53 -14.05 9.28
C ASN A 181 12.77 -13.16 9.27
N TRP A 182 13.18 -12.67 8.10
CA TRP A 182 14.25 -11.69 8.00
C TRP A 182 13.85 -10.37 8.66
N VAL A 183 12.60 -9.91 8.56
CA VAL A 183 12.08 -8.72 9.27
C VAL A 183 12.02 -8.95 10.78
N ASP A 184 11.61 -10.15 11.21
CA ASP A 184 11.51 -10.51 12.62
C ASP A 184 12.91 -10.71 13.27
N GLY A 185 13.96 -10.85 12.47
CA GLY A 185 15.35 -11.06 12.93
C GLY A 185 15.69 -12.53 13.16
N ASN A 186 14.86 -13.45 12.65
CA ASN A 186 15.03 -14.89 12.79
C ASN A 186 15.79 -15.47 11.58
N ILE A 187 17.11 -15.27 11.54
CA ILE A 187 17.96 -15.67 10.41
C ILE A 187 18.00 -17.19 10.21
N TYR A 188 17.85 -17.98 11.28
CA TYR A 188 17.78 -19.44 11.19
C TYR A 188 16.62 -19.90 10.29
N ASP A 189 15.42 -19.34 10.50
CA ASP A 189 14.25 -19.67 9.70
C ASP A 189 14.34 -19.12 8.27
N VAL A 190 15.05 -18.00 8.04
CA VAL A 190 15.37 -17.52 6.69
C VAL A 190 16.13 -18.58 5.90
N GLU A 191 17.14 -19.22 6.51
CA GLU A 191 17.93 -20.27 5.87
C GLU A 191 17.09 -21.50 5.53
N ILE A 192 16.13 -21.86 6.38
CA ILE A 192 15.23 -22.98 6.12
C ILE A 192 14.31 -22.65 4.94
N PHE A 193 13.59 -21.53 5.00
CA PHE A 193 12.56 -21.22 4.01
C PHE A 193 13.12 -20.87 2.65
N ILE A 194 14.30 -20.25 2.56
CA ILE A 194 14.93 -19.97 1.26
C ILE A 194 15.29 -21.26 0.50
N LYS A 195 15.59 -22.36 1.21
CA LYS A 195 15.90 -23.68 0.61
C LYS A 195 14.65 -24.35 0.04
N GLU A 196 13.46 -24.00 0.52
CA GLU A 196 12.19 -24.52 0.03
C GLU A 196 11.71 -23.83 -1.27
N ILE A 197 12.38 -22.75 -1.69
CA ILE A 197 12.03 -22.01 -2.90
C ILE A 197 12.74 -22.63 -4.10
N ASN A 198 11.96 -23.07 -5.09
CA ASN A 198 12.50 -23.42 -6.39
C ASN A 198 12.53 -22.17 -7.30
N PRO A 199 13.71 -21.64 -7.66
CA PRO A 199 13.83 -20.41 -8.45
C PRO A 199 13.20 -20.51 -9.84
N PHE A 200 13.05 -21.72 -10.39
CA PHE A 200 12.38 -21.93 -11.67
C PHE A 200 10.91 -21.45 -11.64
N PHE A 201 10.26 -21.57 -10.47
CA PHE A 201 8.88 -21.14 -10.27
C PHE A 201 8.79 -19.75 -9.61
N LEU A 202 9.88 -19.00 -9.53
CA LEU A 202 9.85 -17.66 -8.96
C LEU A 202 9.76 -16.60 -10.08
N PRO A 203 8.69 -15.79 -10.13
CA PRO A 203 8.57 -14.74 -11.14
C PRO A 203 9.69 -13.70 -11.04
N GLY A 204 10.09 -13.14 -12.18
CA GLY A 204 11.20 -12.19 -12.28
C GLY A 204 11.06 -10.98 -11.34
N ARG A 205 9.83 -10.54 -11.05
CA ARG A 205 9.55 -9.45 -10.09
C ARG A 205 10.15 -9.69 -8.70
N PHE A 206 10.32 -10.95 -8.32
CA PHE A 206 10.80 -11.36 -7.00
C PHE A 206 12.29 -11.74 -6.98
N ALA A 207 12.99 -11.69 -8.12
CA ALA A 207 14.36 -12.17 -8.25
C ALA A 207 15.34 -11.42 -7.32
N ASN A 208 15.24 -10.08 -7.26
CA ASN A 208 16.10 -9.27 -6.38
C ASN A 208 15.86 -9.58 -4.91
N LEU A 209 14.60 -9.67 -4.49
CA LEU A 209 14.25 -10.02 -3.12
C LEU A 209 14.78 -11.41 -2.75
N TYR A 210 14.60 -12.40 -3.63
CA TYR A 210 15.16 -13.75 -3.43
C TYR A 210 16.69 -13.75 -3.36
N GLY A 211 17.36 -13.01 -4.25
CA GLY A 211 18.82 -12.86 -4.24
C GLY A 211 19.33 -12.29 -2.92
N ASN A 212 18.67 -11.25 -2.40
CA ASN A 212 18.99 -10.64 -1.11
C ASN A 212 18.75 -11.62 0.04
N MET A 213 17.60 -12.29 0.08
CA MET A 213 17.32 -13.29 1.13
C MET A 213 18.32 -14.45 1.10
N LYS A 214 18.78 -14.87 -0.08
CA LYS A 214 19.83 -15.88 -0.26
C LYS A 214 21.22 -15.40 0.16
N LYS A 215 21.50 -14.09 0.04
CA LYS A 215 22.72 -13.48 0.60
C LYS A 215 22.66 -13.55 2.12
N TYR A 216 21.55 -13.12 2.72
CA TYR A 216 21.36 -13.13 4.17
C TYR A 216 21.36 -14.54 4.78
N SER A 217 20.79 -15.54 4.11
CA SER A 217 20.79 -16.92 4.63
C SER A 217 22.19 -17.54 4.74
N LYS A 218 23.16 -17.07 3.95
CA LYS A 218 24.54 -17.57 3.97
C LYS A 218 25.40 -16.91 5.05
N MET A 219 24.89 -15.89 5.73
CA MET A 219 25.66 -15.09 6.67
C MET A 219 25.77 -15.71 8.07
N GLY A 220 25.11 -16.86 8.33
CA GLY A 220 25.20 -17.57 9.60
C GLY A 220 24.47 -16.86 10.75
N ASN A 221 24.95 -17.05 11.99
CA ASN A 221 24.28 -16.56 13.22
C ASN A 221 24.50 -15.06 13.52
N SER A 222 25.08 -14.27 12.61
CA SER A 222 25.25 -12.83 12.82
C SER A 222 23.93 -12.10 12.58
N ASN A 223 23.25 -11.70 13.65
CA ASN A 223 22.03 -10.90 13.54
C ASN A 223 22.34 -9.49 13.02
N PRO A 224 21.51 -8.94 12.12
CA PRO A 224 21.69 -7.58 11.66
C PRO A 224 21.45 -6.56 12.77
N ILE A 225 22.25 -5.49 12.77
CA ILE A 225 22.00 -4.29 13.57
C ILE A 225 20.76 -3.63 13.00
N THR A 226 19.69 -3.58 13.79
CA THR A 226 18.42 -3.05 13.31
C THR A 226 18.27 -1.61 13.73
N ILE A 227 18.06 -0.74 12.75
CA ILE A 227 17.88 0.69 12.95
C ILE A 227 16.45 1.04 12.55
N ALA A 228 15.69 1.59 13.49
CA ALA A 228 14.38 2.14 13.18
C ALA A 228 14.54 3.50 12.51
N VAL A 229 13.94 3.72 11.35
CA VAL A 229 14.01 4.98 10.61
C VAL A 229 12.70 5.74 10.79
N LEU A 230 12.72 6.87 11.48
CA LEU A 230 11.55 7.71 11.74
C LEU A 230 11.58 8.90 10.80
N ILE A 231 10.70 8.91 9.81
CA ILE A 231 10.63 9.97 8.79
C ILE A 231 9.19 10.23 8.33
N PRO A 232 8.86 11.45 7.89
CA PRO A 232 7.55 11.78 7.35
C PRO A 232 7.41 11.20 5.94
N LEU A 233 6.61 10.15 5.77
CA LEU A 233 6.24 9.58 4.46
C LEU A 233 4.80 9.96 4.06
N SER A 234 4.04 10.48 5.01
CA SER A 234 2.76 11.15 4.81
C SER A 234 2.75 12.54 5.46
N GLY A 235 1.67 13.30 5.25
CA GLY A 235 1.47 14.57 5.93
C GLY A 235 2.51 15.65 5.60
N ILE A 236 2.90 16.41 6.61
CA ILE A 236 3.81 17.57 6.47
C ILE A 236 5.23 17.07 6.23
N ASN A 237 5.97 17.74 5.34
CA ASN A 237 7.34 17.38 4.97
C ASN A 237 7.51 15.98 4.33
N LYS A 238 6.43 15.35 3.82
CA LYS A 238 6.51 14.05 3.14
C LYS A 238 7.61 13.97 2.08
N ASP A 239 7.77 15.04 1.30
CA ASP A 239 8.74 15.07 0.18
C ASP A 239 10.19 15.02 0.70
N LYS A 240 10.45 15.60 1.88
CA LYS A 240 11.75 15.50 2.55
C LYS A 240 12.01 14.08 3.05
N GLY A 241 11.00 13.44 3.64
CA GLY A 241 11.13 12.06 4.10
C GLY A 241 11.36 11.09 2.94
N TYR A 242 10.65 11.24 1.82
CA TYR A 242 10.92 10.47 0.60
C TYR A 242 12.34 10.67 0.09
N SER A 243 12.81 11.92 0.03
CA SER A 243 14.18 12.23 -0.41
C SER A 243 15.23 11.60 0.50
N TYR A 244 15.01 11.65 1.82
CA TYR A 244 15.90 11.03 2.79
C TYR A 244 15.90 9.50 2.67
N LEU A 245 14.72 8.89 2.52
CA LEU A 245 14.58 7.45 2.33
C LEU A 245 15.27 6.97 1.05
N LEU A 246 15.19 7.75 -0.03
CA LEU A 246 15.88 7.46 -1.28
C LEU A 246 17.39 7.43 -1.06
N GLY A 247 17.96 8.42 -0.37
CA GLY A 247 19.39 8.41 -0.02
C GLY A 247 19.80 7.21 0.84
N LEU A 248 18.95 6.78 1.77
CA LEU A 248 19.19 5.54 2.54
C LEU A 248 19.13 4.29 1.68
N SER A 249 18.25 4.25 0.67
CA SER A 249 18.16 3.10 -0.24
C SER A 249 19.40 2.95 -1.11
N GLU A 250 19.99 4.06 -1.57
CA GLU A 250 21.26 4.03 -2.34
C GLU A 250 22.43 3.48 -1.50
N TYR A 251 22.43 3.70 -0.19
CA TYR A 251 23.42 3.08 0.71
C TYR A 251 23.30 1.55 0.73
N LEU A 252 22.07 1.01 0.67
CA LEU A 252 21.85 -0.44 0.67
C LEU A 252 22.30 -1.10 -0.64
N ASP A 253 22.37 -0.33 -1.74
CA ASP A 253 22.87 -0.81 -3.03
C ASP A 253 24.41 -0.84 -3.11
N LEU A 254 25.09 -0.21 -2.15
CA LEU A 254 26.54 -0.34 -2.03
C LEU A 254 26.85 -1.75 -1.55
N ASP A 255 27.66 -2.49 -2.31
CA ASP A 255 28.06 -3.87 -2.02
C ASP A 255 29.10 -3.92 -0.89
N VAL A 256 28.76 -3.31 0.26
CA VAL A 256 29.61 -3.22 1.43
C VAL A 256 29.48 -4.54 2.18
N SER A 257 30.45 -5.42 1.97
CA SER A 257 30.54 -6.75 2.57
C SER A 257 30.69 -6.77 4.10
N THR A 258 30.52 -5.64 4.79
CA THR A 258 30.97 -5.49 6.19
C THR A 258 29.95 -4.95 7.19
N ASN A 259 28.81 -4.34 6.80
CA ASN A 259 27.88 -3.77 7.78
C ASN A 259 26.43 -4.23 7.59
N PHE A 260 25.95 -5.04 8.54
CA PHE A 260 24.64 -5.68 8.59
C PHE A 260 23.55 -4.73 9.10
N ILE A 261 23.39 -3.57 8.47
CA ILE A 261 22.36 -2.61 8.89
C ILE A 261 21.04 -3.01 8.24
N ARG A 262 20.03 -3.28 9.06
CA ARG A 262 18.64 -3.48 8.65
C ARG A 262 17.84 -2.25 9.05
N PHE A 263 17.26 -1.56 8.07
CA PHE A 263 16.34 -0.47 8.34
C PHE A 263 14.90 -0.96 8.46
N ILE A 264 14.20 -0.53 9.50
CA ILE A 264 12.74 -0.67 9.62
C ILE A 264 12.16 0.74 9.62
N VAL A 265 11.35 1.05 8.61
CA VAL A 265 10.90 2.43 8.35
C VAL A 265 9.53 2.66 8.96
N TYR A 266 9.39 3.77 9.70
CA TYR A 266 8.16 4.20 10.33
C TYR A 266 7.77 5.59 9.81
N ASP A 267 6.55 5.69 9.27
CA ASP A 267 5.99 6.95 8.83
C ASP A 267 5.52 7.79 10.03
N THR A 268 6.22 8.89 10.31
CA THR A 268 5.84 9.82 11.39
C THR A 268 4.71 10.78 10.98
N GLY A 269 4.39 10.88 9.70
CA GLY A 269 3.42 11.86 9.17
C GLY A 269 3.82 13.33 9.36
N GLY A 270 5.06 13.58 9.80
CA GLY A 270 5.50 14.91 10.25
C GLY A 270 4.88 15.33 11.58
N SER A 271 4.42 14.39 12.40
CA SER A 271 3.68 14.64 13.65
C SER A 271 4.51 14.28 14.88
N ALA A 272 4.70 15.24 15.77
CA ALA A 272 5.38 15.04 17.05
C ALA A 272 4.70 13.95 17.91
N ILE A 273 3.37 13.96 17.98
CA ILE A 273 2.60 12.99 18.79
C ILE A 273 2.79 11.57 18.22
N LYS A 274 2.65 11.41 16.90
CA LYS A 274 2.84 10.10 16.24
C LYS A 274 4.27 9.59 16.41
N THR A 275 5.25 10.49 16.35
CA THR A 275 6.67 10.18 16.58
C THR A 275 6.91 9.65 18.00
N LEU A 276 6.33 10.31 19.02
CA LEU A 276 6.46 9.86 20.41
C LEU A 276 5.80 8.49 20.63
N ASP A 277 4.63 8.25 20.05
CA ASP A 277 3.95 6.96 20.12
C ASP A 277 4.78 5.84 19.47
N ILE A 278 5.35 6.08 18.27
CA ILE A 278 6.29 5.15 17.63
C ILE A 278 7.49 4.88 18.55
N MET A 279 8.10 5.92 19.13
CA MET A 279 9.26 5.77 20.01
C MET A 279 8.97 4.90 21.24
N ASN A 280 7.83 5.11 21.89
CA ASN A 280 7.43 4.31 23.06
C ASN A 280 7.29 2.83 22.71
N ASN A 281 6.75 2.53 21.52
CA ASN A 281 6.65 1.15 21.04
C ASN A 281 8.02 0.54 20.68
N LEU A 282 8.94 1.35 20.15
CA LEU A 282 10.30 0.90 19.83
C LEU A 282 11.12 0.53 21.06
N GLU A 283 10.97 1.25 22.18
CA GLU A 283 11.66 0.93 23.43
C GLU A 283 11.32 -0.47 23.98
N LEU A 284 10.12 -0.97 23.68
CA LEU A 284 9.70 -2.32 24.07
C LEU A 284 10.36 -3.40 23.19
N ASN A 285 10.87 -3.03 22.01
CA ASN A 285 11.44 -3.95 21.05
C ASN A 285 12.97 -4.07 21.20
N LYS A 286 13.41 -5.13 21.88
CA LYS A 286 14.83 -5.42 22.12
C LYS A 286 15.67 -5.69 20.86
N ASN A 287 15.02 -5.89 19.70
CA ASN A 287 15.73 -6.10 18.44
C ASN A 287 16.19 -4.80 17.79
N ILE A 288 15.68 -3.63 18.23
CA ILE A 288 16.08 -2.32 17.72
C ILE A 288 17.31 -1.82 18.47
N SER A 289 18.38 -1.52 17.73
CA SER A 289 19.65 -1.08 18.29
C SER A 289 19.74 0.45 18.39
N ALA A 290 19.09 1.17 17.48
CA ALA A 290 19.07 2.62 17.43
C ALA A 290 17.90 3.13 16.58
N VAL A 291 17.63 4.43 16.68
CA VAL A 291 16.74 5.18 15.80
C VAL A 291 17.58 6.07 14.88
N LEU A 292 17.15 6.24 13.64
CA LEU A 292 17.67 7.20 12.67
C LEU A 292 16.54 8.15 12.26
N GLY A 293 16.80 9.45 12.33
CA GLY A 293 15.74 10.47 12.32
C GLY A 293 15.39 10.93 13.73
N PRO A 294 14.34 11.73 13.91
CA PRO A 294 13.49 12.33 12.88
C PRO A 294 14.20 13.47 12.13
N ILE A 295 13.56 13.97 11.07
CA ILE A 295 14.12 15.00 10.17
C ILE A 295 13.44 16.37 10.29
N THR A 296 12.61 16.56 11.32
CA THR A 296 11.95 17.84 11.59
C THR A 296 12.19 18.30 13.03
N THR A 297 12.27 19.62 13.21
CA THR A 297 12.58 20.22 14.52
C THR A 297 11.53 19.88 15.59
N GLU A 298 10.24 19.85 15.23
CA GLU A 298 9.16 19.54 16.17
C GLU A 298 9.25 18.09 16.68
N GLU A 299 9.54 17.14 15.79
CA GLU A 299 9.73 15.73 16.13
C GLU A 299 11.01 15.52 16.96
N ILE A 300 12.06 16.29 16.71
CA ILE A 300 13.28 16.25 17.53
C ILE A 300 12.99 16.75 18.96
N PHE A 301 12.25 17.86 19.11
CA PHE A 301 11.96 18.42 20.43
C PHE A 301 11.10 17.50 21.30
N ILE A 302 10.10 16.82 20.73
CA ILE A 302 9.28 15.88 21.51
C ILE A 302 10.11 14.67 21.98
N LEU A 303 11.07 14.21 21.17
CA LEU A 303 11.98 13.13 21.57
C LEU A 303 13.02 13.59 22.60
N ALA A 304 13.48 14.84 22.53
CA ALA A 304 14.39 15.40 23.52
C ALA A 304 13.74 15.51 24.91
N GLY A 305 12.42 15.71 24.97
CA GLY A 305 11.65 15.68 26.21
C GLY A 305 11.32 14.27 26.71
N ASN A 306 11.65 13.22 25.95
CA ASN A 306 11.41 11.84 26.33
C ASN A 306 12.66 11.24 27.02
N ASN A 307 12.46 10.46 28.08
CA ASN A 307 13.54 9.81 28.85
C ASN A 307 13.99 8.48 28.21
N SER A 308 13.96 8.40 26.89
CA SER A 308 14.34 7.19 26.17
C SER A 308 15.82 6.89 26.33
N LYS A 309 16.16 5.62 26.50
CA LYS A 309 17.56 5.15 26.50
C LYS A 309 18.02 4.70 25.11
N LEU A 310 17.11 4.59 24.15
CA LEU A 310 17.44 4.13 22.81
C LEU A 310 18.20 5.25 22.09
N PRO A 311 19.42 5.00 21.56
CA PRO A 311 20.18 6.00 20.83
C PRO A 311 19.41 6.50 19.60
N VAL A 312 19.31 7.81 19.43
CA VAL A 312 18.63 8.45 18.30
C VAL A 312 19.65 9.26 17.50
N LEU A 313 19.93 8.81 16.29
CA LEU A 313 20.82 9.47 15.34
C LEU A 313 20.02 10.50 14.52
N VAL A 314 20.18 11.77 14.85
CA VAL A 314 19.45 12.88 14.23
C VAL A 314 20.24 13.41 13.03
N PRO A 315 19.72 13.33 11.79
CA PRO A 315 20.42 13.75 10.57
C PRO A 315 20.38 15.27 10.35
N MET A 316 20.52 16.05 11.42
CA MET A 316 20.50 17.51 11.42
C MET A 316 21.48 18.05 12.47
N SER A 317 21.73 19.35 12.45
CA SER A 317 22.53 20.01 13.49
C SER A 317 21.66 20.26 14.72
N ALA A 318 22.26 20.12 15.90
CA ALA A 318 21.58 20.41 17.16
C ALA A 318 21.21 21.89 17.29
N SER A 319 20.02 22.17 17.80
CA SER A 319 19.74 23.47 18.43
C SER A 319 20.71 23.67 19.61
N PRO A 320 21.26 24.88 19.82
CA PRO A 320 22.20 25.13 20.91
C PRO A 320 21.65 24.67 22.28
N GLY A 321 22.44 23.88 23.01
CA GLY A 321 22.09 23.35 24.34
C GLY A 321 21.20 22.10 24.34
N LEU A 322 20.62 21.70 23.20
CA LEU A 322 19.75 20.53 23.14
C LEU A 322 20.50 19.21 23.35
N SER A 323 21.70 19.10 22.78
CA SER A 323 22.61 17.95 22.98
C SER A 323 23.05 17.77 24.44
N ASP A 324 23.00 18.85 25.23
CA ASP A 324 23.43 18.84 26.63
C ASP A 324 22.30 18.34 27.57
N ILE A 325 21.06 18.36 27.09
CA ILE A 325 19.86 17.97 27.85
C ILE A 325 19.40 16.55 27.48
N ALA A 326 19.45 16.21 26.20
CA ALA A 326 18.96 14.94 25.68
C ALA A 326 20.13 14.01 25.34
N GLU A 327 20.63 13.27 26.34
CA GLU A 327 21.82 12.41 26.23
C GLU A 327 21.69 11.29 25.19
N ASN A 328 20.48 10.90 24.83
CA ASN A 328 20.20 9.87 23.83
C ASN A 328 20.15 10.40 22.39
N LEU A 329 20.21 11.73 22.17
CA LEU A 329 20.18 12.34 20.84
C LEU A 329 21.60 12.64 20.32
N PHE A 330 21.97 11.99 19.23
CA PHE A 330 23.27 12.16 18.55
C PHE A 330 23.07 12.86 17.21
N PHE A 331 23.54 14.10 17.11
CA PHE A 331 23.37 14.93 15.92
C PHE A 331 24.49 14.66 14.90
N LEU A 332 24.10 14.25 13.69
CA LEU A 332 25.02 13.79 12.65
C LEU A 332 25.54 14.91 11.74
N SER A 333 24.94 16.09 11.78
CA SER A 333 25.46 17.25 11.05
C SER A 333 26.30 18.13 11.97
N PRO A 334 27.41 18.71 11.45
CA PRO A 334 28.25 19.59 12.24
C PRO A 334 27.42 20.76 12.81
N SER A 335 27.69 21.09 14.07
CA SER A 335 27.05 22.22 14.73
C SER A 335 27.66 23.54 14.25
N TYR A 336 26.96 24.66 14.44
CA TYR A 336 27.56 25.99 14.23
C TYR A 336 28.86 26.19 15.04
N LYS A 337 29.00 25.56 16.21
CA LYS A 337 30.24 25.60 17.01
C LYS A 337 31.39 24.78 16.40
N THR A 338 31.09 23.81 15.53
CA THR A 338 32.08 22.95 14.87
C THR A 338 32.59 23.57 13.57
N ILE A 339 31.81 24.49 12.99
CA ILE A 339 32.12 25.20 11.74
C ILE A 339 32.77 26.58 12.01
N ALA A 340 32.64 27.12 13.22
CA ALA A 340 33.11 28.45 13.62
C ALA A 340 34.55 28.46 14.18
#